data_AF-A0A258JDE2-F1
#
_entry.id   AF-A0A258JDE2-F1
#
_cell.length_a   1.000
_cell.length_b   1.000
_cell.length_c   1.000
_cell.angle_alpha   90.00
_cell.angle_beta   90.00
_cell.angle_gamma   90.00
#
_symmetry.space_group_name_H-M   'P 1'
#
loop_
_entity.id
_entity.type
_entity.pdbx_description
1 polymer ?
#
loop_
_entity_poly.entity_id
_entity_poly.type
_entity_poly.pdbx_seq_one_letter_code
_entity_poly.pdbx_strand_id
1 'polypeptide(L)'
;EYVYQYLDFISTQPVKRILLPDTLGVLIPSETFQFISEITKRYPNIHFDFHAHNDYDLSVANVMESLKAGIHGLHVTVNGMGERAGNAPLASTIAVINDFMPEIEIGVKETSLYSVSKLVETFTGYRIPANKPIVGDNVFTQTAGIHADGDNKNNLYFNDLLPERFGRKRKYALGKTSGKANIEKNLQELGLQLNQEDLKLVTQRIIELGDKKETVTKEDLPYIISDVLDSHTYQEKVTVESYLLSHAKGMRPSTTICLKIDGQIIEEHAQGDGQFDAFMNALTKIYKAKKMTLPKLTDYAVRIPPGSSSDALCETIITWVNDGKEFKTRGLDSDQIIATQKMLNVIAV
;
A
#
# COMPACT_ATOMS: atom_id res chain seq x y z
N GLU A 1 13.17 -48.89 1.98
CA GLU A 1 14.36 -49.77 2.01
C GLU A 1 15.68 -49.06 1.76
N TYR A 2 15.92 -48.49 0.57
CA TYR A 2 17.19 -47.80 0.25
C TYR A 2 17.56 -46.71 1.28
N VAL A 3 16.59 -45.87 1.67
CA VAL A 3 16.80 -44.85 2.71
C VAL A 3 17.19 -45.46 4.05
N TYR A 4 16.56 -46.58 4.45
CA TYR A 4 16.88 -47.25 5.71
C TYR A 4 18.29 -47.83 5.73
N GLN A 5 18.76 -48.42 4.62
CA GLN A 5 20.14 -48.93 4.53
C GLN A 5 21.18 -47.82 4.72
N TYR A 6 20.93 -46.63 4.15
CA TYR A 6 21.79 -45.47 4.35
C TYR A 6 21.71 -44.94 5.78
N LEU A 7 20.52 -44.88 6.38
CA LEU A 7 20.34 -44.45 7.77
C LEU A 7 20.98 -45.42 8.76
N ASP A 8 20.88 -46.74 8.52
CA ASP A 8 21.56 -47.76 9.32
C ASP A 8 23.08 -47.50 9.31
N PHE A 9 23.66 -47.21 8.14
CA PHE A 9 25.08 -46.85 8.04
C PHE A 9 25.39 -45.52 8.73
N ILE A 10 24.71 -44.42 8.37
CA ILE A 10 25.00 -43.06 8.87
C ILE A 10 24.81 -42.98 10.39
N SER A 11 23.86 -43.72 10.97
CA SER A 11 23.61 -43.76 12.41
C SER A 11 24.81 -44.23 13.24
N THR A 12 25.74 -44.97 12.63
CA THR A 12 26.97 -45.46 13.27
C THR A 12 28.16 -44.52 13.10
N GLN A 13 28.01 -43.45 12.31
CA GLN A 13 29.07 -42.49 12.01
C GLN A 13 29.07 -41.34 13.04
N PRO A 14 30.20 -40.63 13.23
CA PRO A 14 30.30 -39.53 14.20
C PRO A 14 29.64 -38.22 13.70
N VAL A 15 28.38 -38.32 13.25
CA VAL A 15 27.57 -37.18 12.81
C VAL A 15 26.67 -36.69 13.94
N LYS A 16 26.48 -35.37 14.04
CA LYS A 16 25.63 -34.77 15.09
C LYS A 16 24.15 -34.75 14.73
N ARG A 17 23.84 -34.63 13.44
CA ARG A 17 22.49 -34.45 12.92
C ARG A 17 22.35 -35.14 11.57
N ILE A 18 21.17 -35.65 11.27
CA ILE A 18 20.82 -36.21 9.96
C ILE A 18 19.68 -35.38 9.37
N LEU A 19 19.87 -34.89 8.15
CA LEU A 19 18.88 -34.11 7.43
C LEU A 19 17.97 -35.01 6.58
N LEU A 20 16.66 -34.79 6.67
CA LEU A 20 15.64 -35.43 5.83
C LEU A 20 14.99 -34.37 4.93
N PRO A 21 15.41 -34.24 3.65
CA PRO A 21 14.89 -33.22 2.76
C PRO A 21 13.72 -33.71 1.89
N ASP A 22 12.63 -32.93 1.85
CA ASP A 22 11.64 -32.99 0.78
C ASP A 22 12.12 -32.13 -0.40
N THR A 23 13.10 -32.66 -1.13
CA THR A 23 13.89 -31.89 -2.13
C THR A 23 13.03 -31.35 -3.27
N LEU A 24 12.00 -32.10 -3.67
CA LEU A 24 11.10 -31.74 -4.77
C LEU A 24 9.82 -31.06 -4.27
N GLY A 25 9.63 -30.93 -2.96
CA GLY A 25 8.43 -30.35 -2.36
C GLY A 25 7.16 -31.17 -2.61
N VAL A 26 7.28 -32.49 -2.81
CA VAL A 26 6.22 -33.36 -3.30
C VAL A 26 5.45 -34.07 -2.19
N LEU A 27 5.98 -34.07 -0.97
CA LEU A 27 5.31 -34.75 0.14
C LEU A 27 4.02 -34.01 0.48
N ILE A 28 2.96 -34.78 0.73
CA ILE A 28 1.78 -34.24 1.39
C ILE A 28 1.92 -34.38 2.92
N PRO A 29 1.13 -33.65 3.72
CA PRO A 29 1.27 -33.66 5.19
C PRO A 29 1.17 -35.06 5.80
N SER A 30 0.22 -35.89 5.34
CA SER A 30 0.05 -37.25 5.84
C SER A 30 1.23 -38.16 5.55
N GLU A 31 1.84 -38.03 4.38
CA GLU A 31 3.05 -38.78 4.01
C GLU A 31 4.26 -38.32 4.83
N THR A 32 4.38 -37.02 5.04
CA THR A 32 5.42 -36.45 5.90
C THR A 32 5.33 -37.04 7.30
N PHE A 33 4.14 -37.01 7.93
CA PHE A 33 3.95 -37.59 9.25
C PHE A 33 4.32 -39.08 9.27
N GLN A 34 3.83 -39.86 8.30
CA GLN A 34 4.05 -41.29 8.23
C GLN A 34 5.55 -41.62 8.09
N PHE A 35 6.21 -41.12 7.05
CA PHE A 35 7.60 -41.47 6.74
C PHE A 35 8.55 -41.02 7.85
N ILE A 36 8.35 -39.81 8.37
CA ILE A 36 9.18 -39.29 9.46
C ILE A 36 8.94 -40.10 10.73
N SER A 37 7.69 -40.46 11.06
CA SER A 37 7.38 -41.27 12.25
C SER A 37 8.02 -42.65 12.19
N GLU A 38 8.06 -43.28 11.03
CA GLU A 38 8.73 -44.57 10.87
C GLU A 38 10.25 -44.45 11.12
N ILE A 39 10.87 -43.36 10.62
CA ILE A 39 12.29 -43.08 10.81
C ILE A 39 12.61 -42.77 12.28
N THR A 40 11.90 -41.82 12.90
CA THR A 40 12.18 -41.38 14.28
C THR A 40 11.93 -42.48 15.30
N LYS A 41 10.92 -43.35 15.09
CA LYS A 41 10.68 -44.54 15.93
C LYS A 41 11.79 -45.57 15.82
N ARG A 42 12.34 -45.78 14.62
CA ARG A 42 13.43 -46.74 14.41
C ARG A 42 14.76 -46.25 14.98
N TYR A 43 15.00 -44.94 14.95
CA TYR A 43 16.26 -44.33 15.40
C TYR A 43 16.03 -43.27 16.50
N PRO A 44 15.52 -43.66 17.69
CA PRO A 44 15.04 -42.72 18.71
C PRO A 44 16.13 -41.86 19.35
N ASN A 45 17.40 -42.22 19.21
CA ASN A 45 18.54 -41.52 19.81
C ASN A 45 19.25 -40.56 18.82
N ILE A 46 18.74 -40.42 17.59
CA ILE A 46 19.34 -39.58 16.56
C ILE A 46 18.60 -38.24 16.48
N HIS A 47 19.37 -37.16 16.39
CA HIS A 47 18.84 -35.85 16.08
C HIS A 47 18.57 -35.73 14.57
N PHE A 48 17.30 -35.67 14.20
CA PHE A 48 16.87 -35.45 12.82
C PHE A 48 16.44 -34.01 12.57
N ASP A 49 16.92 -33.45 11.46
CA ASP A 49 16.49 -32.18 10.90
C ASP A 49 15.53 -32.45 9.71
N PHE A 50 14.55 -31.58 9.49
CA PHE A 50 13.67 -31.61 8.33
C PHE A 50 13.83 -30.36 7.46
N HIS A 51 13.88 -30.58 6.13
CA HIS A 51 14.05 -29.52 5.13
C HIS A 51 12.93 -29.62 4.09
N ALA A 52 11.95 -28.74 4.21
CA ALA A 52 10.78 -28.73 3.34
C ALA A 52 10.92 -27.70 2.21
N HIS A 53 10.78 -28.15 0.96
CA HIS A 53 10.53 -27.26 -0.18
C HIS A 53 9.04 -26.94 -0.33
N ASN A 54 8.74 -25.88 -1.07
CA ASN A 54 7.41 -25.28 -1.17
C ASN A 54 6.77 -25.39 -2.57
N ASP A 55 7.17 -26.36 -3.38
CA ASP A 55 6.71 -26.52 -4.78
C ASP A 55 5.18 -26.61 -4.95
N TYR A 56 4.46 -27.14 -3.95
CA TYR A 56 3.00 -27.20 -3.90
C TYR A 56 2.36 -26.33 -2.81
N ASP A 57 3.08 -25.37 -2.23
CA ASP A 57 2.65 -24.55 -1.08
C ASP A 57 2.35 -25.37 0.21
N LEU A 58 2.87 -26.59 0.32
CA LEU A 58 2.65 -27.48 1.47
C LEU A 58 3.76 -27.44 2.53
N SER A 59 4.82 -26.63 2.34
CA SER A 59 6.02 -26.69 3.17
C SER A 59 5.76 -26.47 4.66
N VAL A 60 4.91 -25.49 5.02
CA VAL A 60 4.59 -25.17 6.43
C VAL A 60 3.78 -26.30 7.07
N ALA A 61 2.84 -26.88 6.33
CA ALA A 61 2.05 -28.02 6.81
C ALA A 61 2.93 -29.26 7.00
N ASN A 62 3.86 -29.52 6.06
CA ASN A 62 4.82 -30.61 6.19
C ASN A 62 5.76 -30.40 7.38
N VAL A 63 6.19 -29.16 7.64
CA VAL A 63 6.97 -28.84 8.85
C VAL A 63 6.20 -29.21 10.11
N MET A 64 4.92 -28.84 10.22
CA MET A 64 4.08 -29.21 11.35
C MET A 64 4.02 -30.73 11.54
N GLU A 65 3.74 -31.48 10.47
CA GLU A 65 3.64 -32.93 10.55
C GLU A 65 4.97 -33.61 10.88
N SER A 66 6.09 -33.02 10.41
CA SER A 66 7.43 -33.51 10.76
C SER A 66 7.75 -33.33 12.25
N LEU A 67 7.33 -32.21 12.85
CA LEU A 67 7.50 -31.94 14.29
C LEU A 67 6.67 -32.92 15.12
N LYS A 68 5.40 -33.15 14.76
CA LYS A 68 4.53 -34.15 15.41
C LYS A 68 5.12 -35.56 15.32
N ALA A 69 5.85 -35.85 14.25
CA ALA A 69 6.52 -37.12 14.03
C ALA A 69 7.88 -37.24 14.75
N GLY A 70 8.33 -36.22 15.49
CA GLY A 70 9.53 -36.28 16.34
C GLY A 70 10.80 -35.69 15.71
N ILE A 71 10.68 -34.78 14.74
CA ILE A 71 11.82 -33.99 14.26
C ILE A 71 12.31 -33.01 15.32
N HIS A 72 13.62 -32.81 15.36
CA HIS A 72 14.29 -31.98 16.36
C HIS A 72 14.76 -30.63 15.81
N GLY A 73 15.04 -30.55 14.50
CA GLY A 73 15.54 -29.34 13.84
C GLY A 73 14.80 -29.05 12.53
N LEU A 74 14.64 -27.77 12.21
CA LEU A 74 13.98 -27.32 10.99
C LEU A 74 14.92 -26.45 10.15
N HIS A 75 14.94 -26.68 8.85
CA HIS A 75 15.60 -25.82 7.89
C HIS A 75 14.54 -24.93 7.24
N VAL A 76 14.66 -23.63 7.50
CA VAL A 76 13.71 -22.59 7.05
C VAL A 76 14.48 -21.39 6.52
N THR A 77 13.81 -20.55 5.73
CA THR A 77 14.46 -19.39 5.12
C THR A 77 13.66 -18.11 5.32
N VAL A 78 14.37 -16.99 5.44
CA VAL A 78 13.75 -15.67 5.43
C VAL A 78 13.05 -15.47 4.08
N ASN A 79 11.82 -14.97 4.12
CA ASN A 79 10.98 -14.76 2.94
C ASN A 79 10.66 -16.02 2.11
N GLY A 80 10.97 -17.23 2.60
CA GLY A 80 10.78 -18.47 1.84
C GLY A 80 11.73 -18.60 0.64
N MET A 81 12.90 -17.96 0.70
CA MET A 81 13.88 -18.04 -0.38
C MET A 81 14.41 -19.47 -0.59
N GLY A 82 14.81 -19.78 -1.82
CA GLY A 82 15.35 -21.08 -2.18
C GLY A 82 15.24 -21.33 -3.68
N GLU A 83 15.52 -22.55 -4.08
CA GLU A 83 15.30 -22.98 -5.47
C GLU A 83 13.81 -23.04 -5.81
N ARG A 84 13.44 -22.74 -7.05
CA ARG A 84 12.07 -22.87 -7.59
C ARG A 84 11.05 -22.07 -6.76
N ALA A 85 10.11 -22.75 -6.11
CA ALA A 85 9.10 -22.16 -5.23
C ALA A 85 9.63 -21.81 -3.82
N GLY A 86 10.89 -22.16 -3.54
CA GLY A 86 11.56 -21.84 -2.29
C GLY A 86 11.41 -22.90 -1.21
N ASN A 87 11.81 -22.54 0.01
CA ASN A 87 11.75 -23.39 1.20
C ASN A 87 10.64 -22.92 2.14
N ALA A 88 10.38 -23.70 3.20
CA ALA A 88 9.51 -23.30 4.31
C ALA A 88 9.86 -21.87 4.81
N PRO A 89 8.90 -20.92 4.76
CA PRO A 89 9.15 -19.54 5.14
C PRO A 89 9.22 -19.39 6.66
N LEU A 90 10.35 -18.88 7.16
CA LEU A 90 10.63 -18.71 8.60
C LEU A 90 9.47 -18.04 9.34
N ALA A 91 8.95 -16.92 8.84
CA ALA A 91 7.92 -16.16 9.55
C ALA A 91 6.61 -16.95 9.74
N SER A 92 6.13 -17.64 8.70
CA SER A 92 4.92 -18.46 8.80
C SER A 92 5.14 -19.69 9.66
N THR A 93 6.31 -20.34 9.53
CA THR A 93 6.66 -21.51 10.34
C THR A 93 6.69 -21.17 11.82
N ILE A 94 7.34 -20.07 12.21
CA ILE A 94 7.42 -19.64 13.61
C ILE A 94 6.03 -19.30 14.18
N ALA A 95 5.22 -18.54 13.43
CA ALA A 95 3.87 -18.19 13.87
C ALA A 95 3.01 -19.44 14.11
N VAL A 96 3.06 -20.39 13.17
CA VAL A 96 2.28 -21.64 13.26
C VAL A 96 2.73 -22.53 14.42
N ILE A 97 4.04 -22.64 14.68
CA ILE A 97 4.54 -23.39 15.83
C ILE A 97 4.03 -22.78 17.14
N ASN A 98 4.18 -21.46 17.30
CA ASN A 98 3.74 -20.77 18.51
C ASN A 98 2.21 -20.84 18.72
N ASP A 99 1.41 -20.81 17.65
CA ASP A 99 -0.05 -20.75 17.74
C ASP A 99 -0.69 -22.14 17.86
N PHE A 100 -0.12 -23.16 17.22
CA PHE A 100 -0.74 -24.48 17.08
C PHE A 100 0.05 -25.63 17.72
N MET A 101 1.26 -25.38 18.22
CA MET A 101 2.13 -26.36 18.89
C MET A 101 2.73 -25.78 20.17
N PRO A 102 1.91 -25.33 21.13
CA PRO A 102 2.37 -24.63 22.34
C PRO A 102 3.30 -25.47 23.23
N GLU A 103 3.35 -26.78 23.02
CA GLU A 103 4.28 -27.70 23.66
C GLU A 103 5.73 -27.63 23.12
N ILE A 104 5.94 -26.97 21.97
CA ILE A 104 7.25 -26.82 21.33
C ILE A 104 7.80 -25.42 21.59
N GLU A 105 8.91 -25.35 22.31
CA GLU A 105 9.63 -24.09 22.53
C GLU A 105 10.61 -23.79 21.40
N ILE A 106 10.61 -22.55 20.92
CA ILE A 106 11.54 -22.05 19.90
C ILE A 106 12.21 -20.76 20.35
N GLY A 107 13.47 -20.56 19.94
CA GLY A 107 14.27 -19.38 20.32
C GLY A 107 14.12 -18.17 19.39
N VAL A 108 13.17 -18.17 18.45
CA VAL A 108 13.04 -17.10 17.45
C VAL A 108 12.21 -15.94 18.00
N LYS A 109 12.77 -14.73 17.92
CA LYS A 109 12.10 -13.49 18.34
C LYS A 109 11.15 -12.96 17.25
N GLU A 110 9.85 -13.21 17.41
CA GLU A 110 8.82 -12.85 16.42
C GLU A 110 8.79 -11.36 16.07
N THR A 111 9.01 -10.49 17.06
CA THR A 111 9.03 -9.03 16.87
C THR A 111 10.10 -8.55 15.88
N SER A 112 11.08 -9.39 15.54
CA SER A 112 12.15 -9.05 14.58
C SER A 112 11.85 -9.55 13.16
N LEU A 113 10.86 -10.42 12.96
CA LEU A 113 10.60 -11.10 11.69
C LEU A 113 10.40 -10.14 10.53
N TYR A 114 9.56 -9.11 10.69
CA TYR A 114 9.30 -8.14 9.62
C TYR A 114 10.56 -7.33 9.23
N SER A 115 11.31 -6.86 10.23
CA SER A 115 12.53 -6.07 9.99
C SER A 115 13.60 -6.87 9.25
N VAL A 116 13.80 -8.14 9.64
CA VAL A 116 14.75 -9.05 8.97
C VAL A 116 14.26 -9.37 7.54
N SER A 117 12.96 -9.59 7.35
CA SER A 117 12.37 -9.79 6.03
C SER A 117 12.64 -8.61 5.10
N LYS A 118 12.44 -7.36 5.55
CA LYS A 118 12.72 -6.15 4.75
C LYS A 118 14.21 -5.94 4.49
N LEU A 119 15.08 -6.30 5.44
CA LEU A 119 16.52 -6.26 5.24
C LEU A 119 16.96 -7.22 4.12
N VAL A 120 16.43 -8.45 4.13
CA VAL A 120 16.72 -9.46 3.10
C VAL A 120 16.14 -9.04 1.74
N GLU A 121 14.91 -8.50 1.68
CA GLU A 121 14.35 -7.90 0.46
C GLU A 121 15.30 -6.86 -0.15
N THR A 122 15.84 -5.98 0.69
CA THR A 122 16.73 -4.90 0.27
C THR A 122 18.05 -5.43 -0.30
N PHE A 123 18.69 -6.39 0.37
CA PHE A 123 20.00 -6.90 -0.05
C PHE A 123 19.94 -7.86 -1.24
N THR A 124 18.85 -8.63 -1.35
CA THR A 124 18.72 -9.64 -2.40
C THR A 124 18.07 -9.09 -3.67
N GLY A 125 17.34 -7.97 -3.56
CA GLY A 125 16.52 -7.42 -4.64
C GLY A 125 15.21 -8.18 -4.89
N TYR A 126 14.97 -9.30 -4.17
CA TYR A 126 13.73 -10.06 -4.28
C TYR A 126 12.63 -9.41 -3.44
N ARG A 127 11.63 -8.87 -4.13
CA ARG A 127 10.46 -8.24 -3.49
C ARG A 127 9.62 -9.25 -2.71
N ILE A 128 9.14 -8.84 -1.55
CA ILE A 128 8.19 -9.61 -0.75
C ILE A 128 6.80 -9.46 -1.39
N PRO A 129 6.09 -10.55 -1.74
CA PRO A 129 4.72 -10.45 -2.18
C PRO A 129 3.85 -9.73 -1.15
N ALA A 130 3.02 -8.79 -1.59
CA ALA A 130 2.24 -7.95 -0.67
C ALA A 130 1.27 -8.76 0.21
N ASN A 131 0.81 -9.92 -0.27
CA ASN A 131 -0.05 -10.86 0.45
C ASN A 131 0.71 -11.98 1.18
N LYS A 132 2.05 -11.93 1.26
CA LYS A 132 2.83 -12.98 1.94
C LYS A 132 2.45 -13.03 3.43
N PRO A 133 2.08 -14.20 3.99
CA PRO A 133 1.71 -14.31 5.41
C PRO A 133 2.75 -13.68 6.34
N ILE A 134 2.28 -13.04 7.41
CA ILE A 134 3.05 -12.36 8.46
C ILE A 134 3.84 -11.11 8.01
N VAL A 135 4.51 -11.15 6.85
CA VAL A 135 5.50 -10.12 6.45
C VAL A 135 5.11 -9.30 5.21
N GLY A 136 4.08 -9.69 4.47
CA GLY A 136 3.57 -8.95 3.32
C GLY A 136 2.88 -7.65 3.72
N ASP A 137 2.94 -6.61 2.89
CA ASP A 137 2.45 -5.27 3.23
C ASP A 137 0.91 -5.19 3.41
N ASN A 138 0.14 -6.12 2.86
CA ASN A 138 -1.32 -6.13 2.92
C ASN A 138 -1.91 -6.96 4.07
N VAL A 139 -1.12 -7.84 4.71
CA VAL A 139 -1.68 -8.88 5.61
C VAL A 139 -2.25 -8.35 6.93
N PHE A 140 -1.91 -7.12 7.30
CA PHE A 140 -2.44 -6.42 8.47
C PHE A 140 -3.14 -5.10 8.09
N THR A 141 -3.59 -5.00 6.84
CA THR A 141 -4.28 -3.82 6.31
C THR A 141 -5.77 -4.10 6.17
N GLN A 142 -6.60 -3.37 6.92
CA GLN A 142 -8.05 -3.48 6.83
C GLN A 142 -8.57 -2.61 5.68
N THR A 143 -9.16 -3.26 4.66
CA THR A 143 -9.67 -2.58 3.46
C THR A 143 -11.18 -2.33 3.50
N ALA A 144 -11.94 -3.18 4.16
CA ALA A 144 -13.39 -3.06 4.25
C ALA A 144 -13.80 -2.28 5.51
N GLY A 145 -14.63 -1.24 5.34
CA GLY A 145 -15.15 -0.46 6.47
C GLY A 145 -15.90 -1.28 7.51
N ILE A 146 -16.50 -2.41 7.13
CA ILE A 146 -17.16 -3.35 8.05
C ILE A 146 -16.17 -4.01 9.04
N HIS A 147 -14.92 -4.25 8.63
CA HIS A 147 -13.92 -4.82 9.52
C HIS A 147 -13.42 -3.77 10.52
N ALA A 148 -13.22 -2.52 10.07
CA ALA A 148 -12.88 -1.40 10.95
C ALA A 148 -14.01 -1.03 11.92
N ASP A 149 -15.27 -1.10 11.47
CA ASP A 149 -16.44 -0.93 12.35
C ASP A 149 -16.55 -2.07 13.38
N GLY A 150 -16.27 -3.31 12.98
CA GLY A 150 -16.22 -4.46 13.87
C GLY A 150 -15.11 -4.37 14.93
N ASP A 151 -13.93 -3.83 14.57
CA ASP A 151 -12.87 -3.51 15.53
C ASP A 151 -13.37 -2.50 16.59
N ASN A 152 -14.06 -1.43 16.15
CA ASN A 152 -14.61 -0.42 17.05
C ASN A 152 -15.74 -0.95 17.96
N LYS A 153 -16.49 -1.97 17.51
CA LYS A 153 -17.61 -2.59 18.24
C LYS A 153 -17.18 -3.83 19.01
N ASN A 154 -16.16 -3.69 19.86
CA ASN A 154 -15.60 -4.75 20.72
C ASN A 154 -14.74 -5.81 20.03
N ASN A 155 -13.90 -5.44 19.05
CA ASN A 155 -12.95 -6.36 18.42
C ASN A 155 -13.60 -7.64 17.86
N LEU A 156 -14.76 -7.50 17.18
CA LEU A 156 -15.53 -8.63 16.64
C LEU A 156 -14.72 -9.52 15.68
N TYR A 157 -13.67 -8.97 15.05
CA TYR A 157 -12.78 -9.66 14.11
C TYR A 157 -11.36 -9.81 14.68
N PHE A 158 -11.25 -10.14 15.97
CA PHE A 158 -9.97 -10.39 16.62
C PHE A 158 -9.31 -11.69 16.11
N ASN A 159 -8.00 -11.64 15.91
CA ASN A 159 -7.14 -12.78 15.57
C ASN A 159 -5.85 -12.67 16.40
N ASP A 160 -5.32 -13.81 16.86
CA ASP A 160 -4.05 -13.92 17.58
C ASP A 160 -2.84 -13.46 16.76
N LEU A 161 -2.99 -13.40 15.43
CA LEU A 161 -2.06 -12.76 14.51
C LEU A 161 -2.18 -11.23 14.56
N LEU A 162 -1.76 -10.63 15.69
CA LEU A 162 -1.66 -9.18 15.82
C LEU A 162 -0.39 -8.63 15.13
N PRO A 163 -0.46 -7.51 14.39
CA PRO A 163 0.71 -6.93 13.75
C PRO A 163 1.84 -6.60 14.74
N GLU A 164 1.50 -6.15 15.95
CA GLU A 164 2.45 -5.74 16.99
C GLU A 164 3.35 -6.90 17.43
N ARG A 165 2.83 -8.13 17.44
CA ARG A 165 3.58 -9.36 17.73
C ARG A 165 4.78 -9.54 16.79
N PHE A 166 4.65 -9.08 15.55
CA PHE A 166 5.66 -9.20 14.50
C PHE A 166 6.45 -7.91 14.26
N GLY A 167 6.38 -6.95 15.20
CA GLY A 167 7.06 -5.65 15.08
C GLY A 167 6.43 -4.72 14.04
N ARG A 168 5.14 -4.89 13.77
CA ARG A 168 4.38 -4.11 12.79
C ARG A 168 3.28 -3.30 13.48
N LYS A 169 2.62 -2.44 12.70
CA LYS A 169 1.45 -1.67 13.12
C LYS A 169 0.29 -2.01 12.20
N ARG A 170 -0.91 -2.04 12.75
CA ARG A 170 -2.15 -2.11 11.95
C ARG A 170 -2.23 -0.89 11.02
N LYS A 171 -2.75 -1.08 9.81
CA LYS A 171 -2.97 0.00 8.84
C LYS A 171 -4.40 -0.04 8.33
N TYR A 172 -5.00 1.12 8.13
CA TYR A 172 -6.35 1.25 7.58
C TYR A 172 -6.24 1.83 6.17
N ALA A 173 -6.77 1.12 5.18
CA ALA A 173 -6.70 1.59 3.80
C ALA A 173 -7.53 2.86 3.60
N LEU A 174 -7.09 3.71 2.67
CA LEU A 174 -7.77 4.91 2.18
C LEU A 174 -7.99 4.73 0.66
N GLY A 175 -9.20 5.01 0.18
CA GLY A 175 -9.62 4.77 -1.21
C GLY A 175 -11.05 4.24 -1.32
N LYS A 176 -11.46 3.75 -2.49
CA LYS A 176 -12.85 3.40 -2.85
C LYS A 176 -13.61 2.55 -1.83
N THR A 177 -12.97 1.54 -1.25
CA THR A 177 -13.62 0.62 -0.28
C THR A 177 -13.55 1.09 1.17
N SER A 178 -12.93 2.25 1.40
CA SER A 178 -12.70 2.79 2.73
C SER A 178 -13.99 3.43 3.23
N GLY A 179 -14.55 2.83 4.28
CA GLY A 179 -15.71 3.41 4.97
C GLY A 179 -15.29 4.56 5.89
N LYS A 180 -16.30 5.24 6.43
CA LYS A 180 -16.15 6.31 7.44
C LYS A 180 -15.18 5.93 8.58
N ALA A 181 -15.29 4.69 9.09
CA ALA A 181 -14.46 4.20 10.18
C ALA A 181 -12.95 4.14 9.83
N ASN A 182 -12.59 3.79 8.58
CA ASN A 182 -11.18 3.78 8.15
C ASN A 182 -10.59 5.19 8.16
N ILE A 183 -11.37 6.18 7.70
CA ILE A 183 -10.94 7.57 7.63
C ILE A 183 -10.80 8.13 9.04
N GLU A 184 -11.78 7.91 9.92
CA GLU A 184 -11.70 8.30 11.33
C GLU A 184 -10.45 7.73 12.02
N LYS A 185 -10.09 6.46 11.76
CA LYS A 185 -8.87 5.86 12.32
C LYS A 185 -7.59 6.53 11.80
N ASN A 186 -7.49 6.76 10.50
CA ASN A 186 -6.33 7.46 9.95
C ASN A 186 -6.22 8.91 10.47
N LEU A 187 -7.36 9.61 10.63
CA LEU A 187 -7.40 10.96 11.22
C LEU A 187 -6.95 10.93 12.69
N GLN A 188 -7.40 9.95 13.48
CA GLN A 188 -6.98 9.77 14.87
C GLN A 188 -5.48 9.51 14.99
N GLU A 189 -4.89 8.72 14.09
CA GLU A 189 -3.43 8.51 14.05
C GLU A 189 -2.63 9.79 13.76
N LEU A 190 -3.24 10.74 13.03
CA LEU A 190 -2.68 12.07 12.77
C LEU A 190 -3.01 13.10 13.87
N GLY A 191 -3.80 12.72 14.88
CA GLY A 191 -4.29 13.64 15.91
C GLY A 191 -5.35 14.63 15.41
N LEU A 192 -6.03 14.33 14.30
CA LEU A 192 -7.07 15.16 13.68
C LEU A 192 -8.47 14.65 14.04
N GLN A 193 -9.41 15.58 14.19
CA GLN A 193 -10.84 15.28 14.34
C GLN A 193 -11.66 16.21 13.46
N LEU A 194 -12.65 15.63 12.78
CA LEU A 194 -13.61 16.36 11.95
C LEU A 194 -15.01 16.17 12.53
N ASN A 195 -15.88 17.16 12.34
CA ASN A 195 -17.31 16.98 12.61
C ASN A 195 -17.93 16.02 11.58
N GLN A 196 -19.19 15.62 11.79
CA GLN A 196 -19.83 14.63 10.91
C GLN A 196 -20.04 15.12 9.47
N GLU A 197 -20.26 16.42 9.27
CA GLU A 197 -20.49 17.00 7.94
C GLU A 197 -19.19 17.00 7.14
N ASP A 198 -18.12 17.54 7.72
CA ASP A 198 -16.78 17.59 7.12
C ASP A 198 -16.25 16.19 6.83
N LEU A 199 -16.43 15.26 7.77
CA LEU A 199 -16.01 13.87 7.59
C LEU A 199 -16.73 13.19 6.42
N LYS A 200 -18.02 13.49 6.20
CA LYS A 200 -18.77 12.96 5.07
C LYS A 200 -18.21 13.47 3.74
N LEU A 201 -17.86 14.75 3.68
CA LEU A 201 -17.29 15.39 2.49
C LEU A 201 -15.91 14.84 2.17
N VAL A 202 -15.03 14.74 3.17
CA VAL A 202 -13.70 14.15 3.02
C VAL A 202 -13.79 12.68 2.60
N THR A 203 -14.74 11.93 3.17
CA THR A 203 -15.00 10.54 2.75
C THR A 203 -15.39 10.45 1.28
N GLN A 204 -16.30 11.31 0.83
CA GLN A 204 -16.72 11.35 -0.55
C GLN A 204 -15.54 11.66 -1.49
N ARG A 205 -14.70 12.64 -1.14
CA ARG A 205 -13.52 12.99 -1.93
C ARG A 205 -12.52 11.83 -2.02
N ILE A 206 -12.26 11.12 -0.93
CA ILE A 206 -11.35 9.95 -0.93
C ILE A 206 -11.90 8.82 -1.83
N ILE A 207 -13.21 8.61 -1.85
CA ILE A 207 -13.85 7.63 -2.73
C ILE A 207 -13.68 8.04 -4.19
N GLU A 208 -13.89 9.31 -4.54
CA GLU A 208 -13.70 9.84 -5.90
C GLU A 208 -12.27 9.67 -6.40
N LEU A 209 -11.27 10.02 -5.58
CA LEU A 209 -9.85 9.81 -5.91
C LEU A 209 -9.57 8.30 -6.11
N GLY A 210 -10.13 7.45 -5.24
CA GLY A 210 -10.02 5.99 -5.38
C GLY A 210 -10.71 5.42 -6.64
N ASP A 211 -11.83 5.99 -7.08
CA ASP A 211 -12.51 5.61 -8.32
C ASP A 211 -11.70 5.97 -9.56
N LYS A 212 -10.91 7.05 -9.48
CA LYS A 212 -9.91 7.42 -10.50
C LYS A 212 -8.65 6.54 -10.48
N LYS A 213 -8.58 5.55 -9.58
CA LYS A 213 -7.39 4.70 -9.32
C LYS A 213 -6.18 5.46 -8.78
N GLU A 214 -6.41 6.60 -8.15
CA GLU A 214 -5.34 7.34 -7.48
C GLU A 214 -5.06 6.71 -6.11
N THR A 215 -3.78 6.60 -5.76
CA THR A 215 -3.37 6.05 -4.46
C THR A 215 -3.47 7.15 -3.40
N VAL A 216 -4.38 6.98 -2.45
CA VAL A 216 -4.51 7.88 -1.29
C VAL A 216 -3.76 7.29 -0.10
N THR A 217 -2.81 8.05 0.41
CA THR A 217 -2.03 7.73 1.60
C THR A 217 -2.53 8.52 2.81
N LYS A 218 -2.07 8.14 4.01
CA LYS A 218 -2.42 8.86 5.22
C LYS A 218 -1.84 10.28 5.20
N GLU A 219 -0.66 10.42 4.63
CA GLU A 219 0.07 11.67 4.47
C GLU A 219 -0.66 12.67 3.54
N ASP A 220 -1.54 12.17 2.66
CA ASP A 220 -2.38 12.99 1.78
C ASP A 220 -3.60 13.59 2.50
N LEU A 221 -4.03 13.02 3.65
CA LEU A 221 -5.26 13.43 4.33
C LEU A 221 -5.31 14.91 4.70
N PRO A 222 -4.28 15.54 5.30
CA PRO A 222 -4.32 16.97 5.62
C PRO A 222 -4.58 17.85 4.39
N TYR A 223 -4.03 17.45 3.24
CA TYR A 223 -4.19 18.15 1.98
C TYR A 223 -5.60 17.98 1.42
N ILE A 224 -6.14 16.75 1.46
CA ILE A 224 -7.53 16.46 1.05
C ILE A 224 -8.51 17.25 1.91
N ILE A 225 -8.29 17.29 3.23
CA ILE A 225 -9.14 18.04 4.17
C ILE A 225 -9.12 19.52 3.82
N SER A 226 -7.94 20.13 3.62
CA SER A 226 -7.86 21.54 3.23
C SER A 226 -8.60 21.79 1.91
N ASP A 227 -8.39 20.93 0.91
CA ASP A 227 -8.97 21.10 -0.42
C ASP A 227 -10.52 21.07 -0.40
N VAL A 228 -11.08 20.14 0.39
CA VAL A 228 -12.52 19.94 0.54
C VAL A 228 -13.16 21.08 1.33
N LEU A 229 -12.59 21.45 2.47
CA LEU A 229 -13.18 22.48 3.33
C LEU A 229 -13.13 23.88 2.70
N ASP A 230 -12.10 24.19 1.90
CA ASP A 230 -12.00 25.47 1.19
C ASP A 230 -13.02 25.57 0.01
N SER A 231 -13.44 24.44 -0.55
CA SER A 231 -14.30 24.37 -1.75
C SER A 231 -15.77 24.77 -1.54
N HIS A 232 -16.26 24.82 -0.30
CA HIS A 232 -17.64 25.22 0.02
C HIS A 232 -17.93 26.72 -0.13
N THR A 233 -16.95 27.51 -0.53
CA THR A 233 -17.04 28.97 -0.52
C THR A 233 -17.64 29.56 -1.81
N TYR A 234 -17.83 28.78 -2.88
CA TYR A 234 -18.25 29.30 -4.19
C TYR A 234 -19.12 28.32 -5.00
N GLN A 235 -19.97 28.84 -5.89
CA GLN A 235 -20.72 28.03 -6.87
C GLN A 235 -19.83 27.72 -8.10
N GLU A 236 -19.89 26.50 -8.62
CA GLU A 236 -19.21 26.11 -9.86
C GLU A 236 -19.92 26.69 -11.10
N LYS A 237 -19.65 27.96 -11.42
CA LYS A 237 -20.12 28.64 -12.64
C LYS A 237 -19.19 28.43 -13.85
N VAL A 238 -17.93 28.09 -13.59
CA VAL A 238 -16.88 27.90 -14.58
C VAL A 238 -16.24 26.53 -14.44
N THR A 239 -16.24 25.75 -15.52
CA THR A 239 -15.66 24.40 -15.56
C THR A 239 -14.71 24.27 -16.74
N VAL A 240 -13.55 23.64 -16.55
CA VAL A 240 -12.68 23.19 -17.63
C VAL A 240 -13.20 21.83 -18.10
N GLU A 241 -13.89 21.80 -19.24
CA GLU A 241 -14.48 20.56 -19.79
C GLU A 241 -13.39 19.65 -20.39
N SER A 242 -12.43 20.25 -21.08
CA SER A 242 -11.27 19.55 -21.61
C SER A 242 -10.12 20.51 -21.90
N TYR A 243 -8.92 19.96 -21.98
CA TYR A 243 -7.75 20.68 -22.47
C TYR A 243 -6.77 19.70 -23.11
N LEU A 244 -5.95 20.23 -24.02
CA LEU A 244 -4.85 19.51 -24.66
C LEU A 244 -3.57 20.31 -24.44
N LEU A 245 -2.64 19.76 -23.67
CA LEU A 245 -1.29 20.32 -23.49
C LEU A 245 -0.34 19.63 -24.47
N SER A 246 0.28 20.40 -25.37
CA SER A 246 1.31 19.90 -26.28
C SER A 246 2.68 20.41 -25.83
N HIS A 247 3.59 19.50 -25.55
CA HIS A 247 4.98 19.81 -25.21
C HIS A 247 5.93 18.85 -25.93
N ALA A 248 6.89 19.40 -26.64
CA ALA A 248 7.96 18.65 -27.26
C ALA A 248 9.26 19.45 -27.19
N LYS A 249 10.37 18.77 -26.90
CA LYS A 249 11.69 19.40 -26.84
C LYS A 249 12.01 20.04 -28.20
N GLY A 250 12.30 21.35 -28.18
CA GLY A 250 12.58 22.14 -29.40
C GLY A 250 11.35 22.75 -30.06
N MET A 251 10.14 22.49 -29.55
CA MET A 251 8.92 23.17 -29.97
C MET A 251 8.43 24.10 -28.86
N ARG A 252 7.73 25.18 -29.23
CA ARG A 252 7.04 26.02 -28.25
C ARG A 252 5.85 25.25 -27.68
N PRO A 253 5.72 25.15 -26.35
CA PRO A 253 4.52 24.60 -25.72
C PRO A 253 3.25 25.27 -26.21
N SER A 254 2.19 24.49 -26.40
CA SER A 254 0.88 25.01 -26.79
C SER A 254 -0.24 24.32 -26.03
N THR A 255 -1.38 24.99 -25.97
CA THR A 255 -2.56 24.51 -25.26
C THR A 255 -3.81 24.87 -26.02
N THR A 256 -4.74 23.90 -26.11
CA THR A 256 -6.15 24.16 -26.43
C THR A 256 -6.96 23.93 -25.16
N ILE A 257 -7.84 24.85 -24.81
CA ILE A 257 -8.74 24.72 -23.65
C ILE A 257 -10.19 24.83 -24.10
N CYS A 258 -11.05 24.02 -23.51
CA CYS A 258 -12.50 24.07 -23.64
C CYS A 258 -13.09 24.41 -22.27
N LEU A 259 -13.67 25.61 -22.16
CA LEU A 259 -14.30 26.09 -20.93
C LEU A 259 -15.81 26.15 -21.09
N LYS A 260 -16.51 25.81 -20.02
CA LYS A 260 -17.93 26.10 -19.85
C LYS A 260 -18.08 27.23 -18.85
N ILE A 261 -18.63 28.36 -19.28
CA ILE A 261 -18.91 29.54 -18.45
C ILE A 261 -20.40 29.84 -18.57
N ASP A 262 -21.14 29.82 -17.46
CA ASP A 262 -22.59 30.04 -17.41
C ASP A 262 -23.37 29.17 -18.41
N GLY A 263 -22.93 27.91 -18.58
CA GLY A 263 -23.53 26.95 -19.50
C GLY A 263 -23.11 27.08 -20.97
N GLN A 264 -22.34 28.11 -21.35
CA GLN A 264 -21.82 28.27 -22.71
C GLN A 264 -20.42 27.67 -22.83
N ILE A 265 -20.23 26.84 -23.86
CA ILE A 265 -18.94 26.22 -24.18
C ILE A 265 -18.14 27.14 -25.10
N ILE A 266 -16.87 27.35 -24.77
CA ILE A 266 -15.93 28.21 -25.50
C ILE A 266 -14.59 27.49 -25.59
N GLU A 267 -14.03 27.44 -26.79
CA GLU A 267 -12.73 26.84 -27.04
C GLU A 267 -11.73 27.90 -27.52
N GLU A 268 -10.52 27.87 -26.99
CA GLU A 268 -9.41 28.72 -27.44
C GLU A 268 -8.09 27.98 -27.43
N HIS A 269 -7.16 28.46 -28.26
CA HIS A 269 -5.82 27.93 -28.37
C HIS A 269 -4.76 29.02 -28.19
N ALA A 270 -3.67 28.70 -27.48
CA ALA A 270 -2.51 29.58 -27.36
C ALA A 270 -1.19 28.82 -27.21
N GLN A 271 -0.10 29.56 -27.42
CA GLN A 271 1.27 29.13 -27.13
C GLN A 271 1.79 29.88 -25.91
N GLY A 272 2.85 29.36 -25.31
CA GLY A 272 3.54 29.99 -24.17
C GLY A 272 4.95 29.47 -24.00
N ASP A 273 5.67 30.05 -23.05
CA ASP A 273 7.04 29.64 -22.73
C ASP A 273 7.08 28.30 -21.97
N GLY A 274 5.98 27.98 -21.28
CA GLY A 274 5.73 26.70 -20.61
C GLY A 274 4.28 26.24 -20.84
N GLN A 275 3.96 25.01 -20.41
CA GLN A 275 2.58 24.48 -20.54
C GLN A 275 1.57 25.32 -19.74
N PHE A 276 1.90 25.70 -18.52
CA PHE A 276 1.03 26.53 -17.69
C PHE A 276 0.86 27.95 -18.27
N ASP A 277 1.92 28.54 -18.82
CA ASP A 277 1.85 29.83 -19.51
C ASP A 277 0.96 29.77 -20.77
N ALA A 278 1.11 28.72 -21.58
CA ALA A 278 0.25 28.49 -22.74
C ALA A 278 -1.23 28.34 -22.35
N PHE A 279 -1.52 27.61 -21.26
CA PHE A 279 -2.86 27.51 -20.68
C PHE A 279 -3.40 28.88 -20.26
N MET A 280 -2.63 29.67 -19.51
CA MET A 280 -3.03 31.01 -19.05
C MET A 280 -3.23 31.99 -20.22
N ASN A 281 -2.44 31.87 -21.29
CA ASN A 281 -2.59 32.68 -22.50
C ASN A 281 -3.90 32.35 -23.24
N ALA A 282 -4.27 31.06 -23.35
CA ALA A 282 -5.54 30.64 -23.94
C ALA A 282 -6.73 31.14 -23.09
N LEU A 283 -6.62 30.99 -21.76
CA LEU A 283 -7.62 31.47 -20.80
C LEU A 283 -7.81 33.00 -20.90
N THR A 284 -6.70 33.74 -21.06
CA THR A 284 -6.73 35.19 -21.25
C THR A 284 -7.49 35.59 -22.52
N LYS A 285 -7.38 34.83 -23.61
CA LYS A 285 -8.16 35.08 -24.83
C LYS A 285 -9.66 34.92 -24.58
N ILE A 286 -10.07 33.82 -23.93
CA ILE A 286 -11.47 33.57 -23.58
C ILE A 286 -12.03 34.71 -22.72
N TYR A 287 -11.31 35.08 -21.65
CA TYR A 287 -11.78 36.12 -20.73
C TYR A 287 -11.83 37.50 -21.38
N LYS A 288 -10.86 37.85 -22.24
CA LYS A 288 -10.93 39.08 -23.05
C LYS A 288 -12.12 39.10 -23.99
N ALA A 289 -12.42 38.00 -24.67
CA ALA A 289 -13.59 37.90 -25.56
C ALA A 289 -14.91 38.10 -24.79
N LYS A 290 -14.97 37.63 -23.54
CA LYS A 290 -16.11 37.82 -22.62
C LYS A 290 -16.10 39.16 -21.87
N LYS A 291 -15.11 40.03 -22.10
CA LYS A 291 -14.91 41.31 -21.38
C LYS A 291 -14.77 41.13 -19.87
N MET A 292 -14.20 40.00 -19.45
CA MET A 292 -13.88 39.69 -18.06
C MET A 292 -12.38 39.88 -17.81
N THR A 293 -12.00 40.15 -16.56
CA THR A 293 -10.61 40.31 -16.15
C THR A 293 -10.15 39.09 -15.36
N LEU A 294 -8.94 38.61 -15.68
CA LEU A 294 -8.29 37.57 -14.89
C LEU A 294 -7.43 38.20 -13.80
N PRO A 295 -7.43 37.64 -12.58
CA PRO A 295 -6.49 37.99 -11.53
C PRO A 295 -5.04 37.81 -11.97
N LYS A 296 -4.15 38.65 -11.45
CA LYS A 296 -2.72 38.54 -11.69
C LYS A 296 -2.14 37.43 -10.81
N LEU A 297 -1.49 36.44 -11.42
CA LEU A 297 -0.69 35.45 -10.70
C LEU A 297 0.54 36.14 -10.10
N THR A 298 0.79 35.90 -8.81
CA THR A 298 1.94 36.49 -8.08
C THR A 298 2.86 35.44 -7.45
N ASP A 299 2.33 34.28 -7.10
CA ASP A 299 3.13 33.16 -6.59
C ASP A 299 2.48 31.84 -7.02
N TYR A 300 3.31 30.81 -7.22
CA TYR A 300 2.90 29.49 -7.69
C TYR A 300 3.80 28.43 -7.07
N ALA A 301 3.21 27.52 -6.29
CA ALA A 301 3.92 26.46 -5.61
C ALA A 301 3.24 25.12 -5.84
N VAL A 302 4.03 24.11 -6.21
CA VAL A 302 3.60 22.71 -6.30
C VAL A 302 4.34 21.92 -5.24
N ARG A 303 3.61 21.13 -4.46
CA ARG A 303 4.13 20.31 -3.38
C ARG A 303 3.65 18.88 -3.56
N ILE A 304 4.56 17.94 -3.33
CA ILE A 304 4.24 16.53 -3.22
C ILE A 304 4.28 16.18 -1.73
N PRO A 305 3.26 15.51 -1.18
CA PRO A 305 3.27 15.07 0.21
C PRO A 305 4.53 14.23 0.53
N PRO A 306 5.15 14.42 1.71
CA PRO A 306 6.35 13.66 2.06
C PRO A 306 6.09 12.15 2.11
N GLY A 307 6.97 11.36 1.49
CA GLY A 307 6.88 9.90 1.49
C GLY A 307 6.10 9.30 0.31
N SER A 308 5.61 10.13 -0.62
CA SER A 308 4.84 9.68 -1.77
C SER A 308 5.71 9.20 -2.94
N SER A 309 5.10 8.48 -3.88
CA SER A 309 5.72 7.92 -5.10
C SER A 309 5.53 8.81 -6.34
N SER A 310 6.05 8.40 -7.50
CA SER A 310 5.99 9.18 -8.74
C SER A 310 4.57 9.40 -9.30
N ASP A 311 3.58 8.67 -8.81
CA ASP A 311 2.15 8.73 -9.15
C ASP A 311 1.31 9.44 -8.07
N ALA A 312 1.97 10.17 -7.17
CA ALA A 312 1.31 10.87 -6.08
C ALA A 312 0.47 12.07 -6.53
N LEU A 313 -0.52 12.41 -5.71
CA LEU A 313 -1.26 13.66 -5.83
C LEU A 313 -0.33 14.84 -5.58
N CYS A 314 -0.51 15.91 -6.36
CA CYS A 314 0.23 17.15 -6.21
C CYS A 314 -0.67 18.22 -5.62
N GLU A 315 -0.25 18.83 -4.51
CA GLU A 315 -0.88 20.05 -4.03
C GLU A 315 -0.35 21.23 -4.84
N THR A 316 -1.23 21.91 -5.55
CA THR A 316 -0.92 23.15 -6.27
C THR A 316 -1.54 24.32 -5.52
N ILE A 317 -0.71 25.27 -5.08
CA ILE A 317 -1.11 26.51 -4.42
C ILE A 317 -0.76 27.68 -5.33
N ILE A 318 -1.74 28.49 -5.69
CA ILE A 318 -1.54 29.67 -6.54
C ILE A 318 -2.03 30.91 -5.80
N THR A 319 -1.20 31.95 -5.76
CA THR A 319 -1.53 33.24 -5.16
C THR A 319 -1.86 34.25 -6.26
N TRP A 320 -3.04 34.85 -6.14
CA TRP A 320 -3.63 35.75 -7.12
C TRP A 320 -3.86 37.12 -6.50
N VAL A 321 -3.78 38.17 -7.31
CA VAL A 321 -4.19 39.52 -6.95
C VAL A 321 -5.31 39.97 -7.88
N ASN A 322 -6.45 40.33 -7.30
CA ASN A 322 -7.59 40.92 -8.00
C ASN A 322 -8.03 42.21 -7.29
N ASP A 323 -8.17 43.32 -8.02
CA ASP A 323 -8.50 44.63 -7.47
C ASP A 323 -7.69 45.05 -6.23
N GLY A 324 -6.39 44.71 -6.23
CA GLY A 324 -5.47 45.01 -5.13
C GLY A 324 -5.61 44.11 -3.89
N LYS A 325 -6.52 43.13 -3.90
CA LYS A 325 -6.65 42.11 -2.84
C LYS A 325 -5.98 40.81 -3.27
N GLU A 326 -5.16 40.27 -2.38
CA GLU A 326 -4.53 38.96 -2.56
C GLU A 326 -5.47 37.85 -2.08
N PHE A 327 -5.55 36.76 -2.82
CA PHE A 327 -6.20 35.52 -2.39
C PHE A 327 -5.46 34.31 -2.95
N LYS A 328 -5.67 33.15 -2.33
CA LYS A 328 -5.00 31.90 -2.71
C LYS A 328 -6.01 30.86 -3.13
N THR A 329 -5.65 30.05 -4.12
CA THR A 329 -6.39 28.85 -4.47
C THR A 329 -5.51 27.62 -4.33
N ARG A 330 -6.13 26.52 -3.90
CA ARG A 330 -5.47 25.24 -3.65
C ARG A 330 -6.19 24.15 -4.43
N GLY A 331 -5.45 23.32 -5.14
CA GLY A 331 -5.97 22.14 -5.81
C GLY A 331 -5.11 20.92 -5.46
N LEU A 332 -5.75 19.84 -5.03
CA LEU A 332 -5.11 18.54 -4.88
C LEU A 332 -5.59 17.60 -5.99
N ASP A 333 -4.72 17.40 -6.98
CA ASP A 333 -4.95 16.51 -8.12
C ASP A 333 -3.59 16.13 -8.74
N SER A 334 -3.58 15.11 -9.60
CA SER A 334 -2.45 14.84 -10.49
C SER A 334 -2.21 15.99 -11.48
N ASP A 335 -3.27 16.73 -11.82
CA ASP A 335 -3.19 17.90 -12.70
C ASP A 335 -3.27 19.23 -11.94
N GLN A 336 -2.33 20.11 -12.26
CA GLN A 336 -2.16 21.42 -11.65
C GLN A 336 -3.26 22.43 -12.05
N ILE A 337 -4.07 22.14 -13.09
CA ILE A 337 -5.11 23.02 -13.61
C ILE A 337 -6.27 23.22 -12.62
N ILE A 338 -6.51 22.26 -11.73
CA ILE A 338 -7.62 22.31 -10.76
C ILE A 338 -7.53 23.56 -9.88
N ALA A 339 -6.33 23.94 -9.42
CA ALA A 339 -6.13 25.15 -8.62
C ALA A 339 -6.54 26.43 -9.39
N THR A 340 -6.34 26.46 -10.71
CA THR A 340 -6.74 27.57 -11.58
C THR A 340 -8.25 27.58 -11.81
N GLN A 341 -8.90 26.43 -12.03
CA GLN A 341 -10.36 26.38 -12.16
C GLN A 341 -11.06 26.93 -10.91
N LYS A 342 -10.56 26.61 -9.72
CA LYS A 342 -11.10 27.15 -8.46
C LYS A 342 -11.02 28.68 -8.42
N MET A 343 -9.92 29.27 -8.91
CA MET A 343 -9.79 30.73 -9.02
C MET A 343 -10.88 31.33 -9.92
N LEU A 344 -11.18 30.69 -11.06
CA LEU A 344 -12.24 31.16 -11.97
C LEU A 344 -13.60 31.20 -11.28
N ASN A 345 -13.87 30.25 -10.40
CA ASN A 345 -15.13 30.21 -9.66
C ASN A 345 -15.18 31.20 -8.50
N VAL A 346 -14.05 31.48 -7.84
CA VAL A 346 -13.96 32.52 -6.79
C VAL A 346 -14.27 33.91 -7.35
N ILE A 347 -13.80 34.22 -8.56
CA ILE A 347 -14.06 35.53 -9.20
C ILE A 347 -15.37 35.60 -9.98
N ALA A 348 -15.99 34.46 -10.28
CA ALA A 348 -17.28 34.39 -10.96
C ALA A 348 -18.47 34.62 -10.01
N VAL A 349 -18.24 34.73 -8.70
CA VAL A 349 -19.28 34.94 -7.68
C VAL A 349 -20.07 36.21 -7.94
#